data_AF-A0A6P4CPY4-F1
#
_entry.id   AF-A0A6P4CPY4-F1
#
_cell.length_a   1.000
_cell.length_b   1.000
_cell.length_c   1.000
_cell.angle_alpha   90.00
_cell.angle_beta   90.00
_cell.angle_gamma   90.00
#
_symmetry.space_group_name_H-M   'P 1'
#
loop_
_entity.id
_entity.type
_entity.pdbx_description
1 polymer ?
#
loop_
_entity_poly.entity_id
_entity_poly.type
_entity_poly.pdbx_seq_one_letter_code
_entity_poly.pdbx_strand_id
1 'polypeptide(L)'
;MSCYLFGKHYGARNDGKNAFSELGFSNWKKVNNRVNCAFICHEGSIPNSPHNLCVKSCDDLMAQSKYIDKVLDRYSDETIANNRLKLNTSINAIRWLAFQTCAFRGDDESPESLNRRNFIELIKLLAFCNQNVNNIVLENAHGNAQYISSGVQKDILHIFVKKVRATIREEIGDSKFCIIIDEARDESKREQMYVILRFVDKHSCVQERFFDLIHVSYTCSLTLKTEISSVLSRHNLDVQNLRGQGYDGASNMRGEWNGLQALFLKDCPFACYIHCLAHRLQLALVSAAKEVCYVHQFFSKLTLIVNVVTVSPKRHDQLRVAQANNVANLIANDQIVIGSRLNQIGALQSAGDTR
;
A
#
# COMPACT_ATOMS: atom_id res chain seq x y z
N MET A 1 51.00 14.28 -2.28
CA MET A 1 49.94 13.29 -1.98
C MET A 1 48.58 13.77 -2.49
N SER A 2 48.16 15.01 -2.24
CA SER A 2 46.89 15.56 -2.74
C SER A 2 46.73 15.45 -4.27
N CYS A 3 47.78 15.74 -5.05
CA CYS A 3 47.75 15.61 -6.51
C CYS A 3 47.64 14.17 -7.02
N TYR A 4 48.05 13.19 -6.21
CA TYR A 4 47.89 11.77 -6.54
C TYR A 4 46.43 11.32 -6.35
N LEU A 5 45.79 11.79 -5.27
CA LEU A 5 44.42 11.41 -4.92
C LEU A 5 43.34 12.18 -5.72
N PHE A 6 43.59 13.45 -6.03
CA PHE A 6 42.58 14.36 -6.63
C PHE A 6 42.93 14.83 -8.04
N GLY A 7 44.07 14.41 -8.59
CA GLY A 7 44.50 14.77 -9.93
C GLY A 7 43.61 14.11 -10.98
N LYS A 8 42.64 14.85 -11.53
CA LYS A 8 41.93 14.39 -12.74
C LYS A 8 42.86 14.49 -13.95
N HIS A 9 42.84 13.47 -14.81
CA HIS A 9 43.50 13.49 -16.12
C HIS A 9 42.86 14.55 -17.04
N TYR A 10 43.12 15.82 -16.78
CA TYR A 10 42.81 16.89 -17.71
C TYR A 10 43.76 16.75 -18.90
N GLY A 11 43.26 16.16 -19.99
CA GLY A 11 44.01 15.93 -21.22
C GLY A 11 44.63 17.21 -21.77
N ALA A 12 45.89 17.46 -21.47
CA ALA A 12 46.75 18.41 -22.18
C ALA A 12 48.23 18.19 -21.82
N ARG A 13 48.97 17.62 -22.79
CA ARG A 13 50.43 17.72 -23.03
C ARG A 13 51.38 17.70 -21.81
N ASN A 14 51.64 16.50 -21.32
CA ASN A 14 52.93 15.78 -21.24
C ASN A 14 54.30 16.43 -20.93
N ASP A 15 54.42 17.64 -20.42
CA ASP A 15 55.75 18.14 -19.99
C ASP A 15 55.77 18.45 -18.48
N GLY A 16 56.07 17.42 -17.67
CA GLY A 16 56.42 17.57 -16.25
C GLY A 16 55.32 17.32 -15.20
N LYS A 17 54.05 17.15 -15.60
CA LYS A 17 52.93 17.01 -14.65
C LYS A 17 52.80 15.63 -13.99
N ASN A 18 53.23 14.56 -14.65
CA ASN A 18 53.08 13.18 -14.16
C ASN A 18 54.20 12.73 -13.21
N ALA A 19 55.28 13.50 -13.10
CA ALA A 19 56.42 13.14 -12.25
C ALA A 19 56.06 13.13 -10.75
N PHE A 20 55.09 13.96 -10.34
CA PHE A 20 54.69 14.13 -8.93
C PHE A 20 53.35 13.47 -8.60
N SER A 21 52.75 12.77 -9.56
CA SER A 21 51.52 11.99 -9.37
C SER A 21 51.75 10.50 -9.65
N GLU A 22 52.30 10.11 -10.80
CA GLU A 22 52.27 8.71 -11.27
C GLU A 22 53.66 8.10 -11.50
N LEU A 23 54.56 8.82 -12.17
CA LEU A 23 55.80 8.25 -12.73
C LEU A 23 57.02 8.37 -11.81
N GLY A 24 56.92 9.18 -10.75
CA GLY A 24 58.04 9.52 -9.87
C GLY A 24 59.00 10.55 -10.47
N PHE A 25 59.75 11.23 -9.61
CA PHE A 25 60.68 12.29 -9.98
C PHE A 25 62.14 11.83 -9.83
N SER A 26 62.91 11.87 -10.92
CA SER A 26 64.30 11.38 -10.96
C SER A 26 65.34 12.47 -11.24
N ASN A 27 64.94 13.67 -11.67
CA ASN A 27 65.85 14.74 -12.11
C ASN A 27 66.22 15.73 -10.99
N TRP A 28 66.78 15.21 -9.89
CA TRP A 28 67.10 15.96 -8.68
C TRP A 28 68.09 17.11 -8.89
N LYS A 29 68.93 17.04 -9.93
CA LYS A 29 69.89 18.11 -10.27
C LYS A 29 69.21 19.42 -10.69
N LYS A 30 67.93 19.40 -11.10
CA LYS A 30 67.18 20.58 -11.55
C LYS A 30 66.33 21.25 -10.45
N VAL A 31 66.39 20.74 -9.22
CA VAL A 31 65.59 21.23 -8.09
C VAL A 31 65.94 22.68 -7.71
N ASN A 32 67.21 23.09 -7.83
CA ASN A 32 67.66 24.44 -7.48
C ASN A 32 67.70 25.42 -8.66
N ASN A 33 67.12 25.04 -9.81
CA ASN A 33 67.10 25.93 -10.97
C ASN A 33 65.94 26.93 -10.82
N ARG A 34 66.19 28.13 -10.29
CA ARG A 34 65.18 29.12 -9.88
C ARG A 34 63.96 29.23 -10.81
N VAL A 35 64.17 29.33 -12.13
CA VAL A 35 63.08 29.54 -13.10
C VAL A 35 62.53 28.22 -13.68
N ASN A 36 63.38 27.18 -13.77
CA ASN A 36 63.03 25.87 -14.33
C ASN A 36 62.94 24.77 -13.25
N CYS A 37 62.59 25.16 -12.03
CA CYS A 37 62.45 24.24 -10.91
C CYS A 37 61.17 23.42 -11.13
N ALA A 38 61.32 22.10 -11.18
CA ALA A 38 60.20 21.20 -11.42
C ALA A 38 59.07 21.35 -10.37
N PHE A 39 59.41 21.72 -9.13
CA PHE A 39 58.42 21.98 -8.08
C PHE A 39 57.62 23.26 -8.33
N ILE A 40 58.29 24.36 -8.67
CA ILE A 40 57.64 25.65 -8.97
C ILE A 40 56.74 25.52 -10.21
N CYS A 41 57.20 24.78 -11.23
CA CYS A 41 56.39 24.50 -12.42
C CYS A 41 55.16 23.62 -12.10
N HIS A 42 55.26 22.69 -11.15
CA HIS A 42 54.15 21.82 -10.74
C HIS A 42 53.11 22.57 -9.89
N GLU A 43 53.57 23.34 -8.90
CA GLU A 43 52.73 24.17 -8.04
C GLU A 43 51.96 25.20 -8.88
N GLY A 44 52.64 25.81 -9.86
CA GLY A 44 52.07 26.78 -10.78
C GLY A 44 51.77 28.12 -10.10
N SER A 45 52.05 29.21 -10.80
CA SER A 45 52.01 30.56 -10.22
C SER A 45 50.61 31.15 -10.02
N ILE A 46 49.54 30.36 -10.21
CA ILE A 46 48.15 30.84 -10.28
C ILE A 46 47.31 30.08 -9.23
N PRO A 47 46.39 30.74 -8.51
CA PRO A 47 45.56 30.10 -7.48
C PRO A 47 44.72 28.91 -7.97
N ASN A 48 44.36 28.89 -9.25
CA ASN A 48 43.61 27.79 -9.89
C ASN A 48 44.51 26.82 -10.66
N SER A 49 45.79 26.72 -10.30
CA SER A 49 46.66 25.69 -10.86
C SER A 49 46.12 24.29 -10.53
N PRO A 50 46.40 23.26 -11.36
CA PRO A 50 46.00 21.90 -11.07
C PRO A 50 46.45 21.40 -9.68
N HIS A 51 47.65 21.80 -9.24
CA HIS A 51 48.14 21.50 -7.89
C HIS A 51 47.27 22.13 -6.82
N ASN A 52 47.03 23.44 -6.89
CA ASN A 52 46.24 24.17 -5.91
C ASN A 52 44.79 23.69 -5.84
N LEU A 53 44.20 23.25 -6.96
CA LEU A 53 42.88 22.62 -6.99
C LEU A 53 42.88 21.25 -6.28
N CYS A 54 43.94 20.45 -6.44
CA CYS A 54 44.08 19.18 -5.74
C CYS A 54 44.31 19.37 -4.24
N VAL A 55 45.10 20.37 -3.85
CA VAL A 55 45.31 20.75 -2.44
C VAL A 55 43.98 21.19 -1.82
N LYS A 56 43.25 22.09 -2.48
CA LYS A 56 41.93 22.53 -2.01
C LYS A 56 40.93 21.37 -1.87
N SER A 57 40.93 20.42 -2.82
CA SER A 57 40.05 19.24 -2.73
C SER A 57 40.42 18.32 -1.56
N CYS A 58 41.72 18.22 -1.23
CA CYS A 58 42.20 17.51 -0.07
C CYS A 58 41.79 18.22 1.23
N ASP A 59 41.96 19.55 1.29
CA ASP A 59 41.55 20.36 2.43
C ASP A 59 40.04 20.29 2.66
N ASP A 60 39.25 20.29 1.58
CA ASP A 60 37.80 20.12 1.63
C ASP A 60 37.41 18.71 2.12
N LEU A 61 38.15 17.66 1.76
CA LEU A 61 37.94 16.31 2.29
C LEU A 61 38.34 16.21 3.78
N MET A 62 39.37 16.93 4.20
CA MET A 62 39.84 16.92 5.60
C MET A 62 38.99 17.83 6.50
N ALA A 63 38.18 18.73 5.92
CA ALA A 63 37.27 19.59 6.65
C ALA A 63 36.09 18.79 7.24
N GLN A 64 36.27 18.25 8.45
CA GLN A 64 35.27 17.44 9.16
C GLN A 64 33.91 18.12 9.34
N SER A 65 33.85 19.46 9.31
CA SER A 65 32.60 20.22 9.38
C SER A 65 31.70 20.04 8.14
N LYS A 66 32.25 19.53 7.04
CA LYS A 66 31.56 19.28 5.76
C LYS A 66 31.17 17.82 5.53
N TYR A 67 31.44 16.93 6.49
CA TYR A 67 31.01 15.54 6.39
C TYR A 67 29.49 15.42 6.35
N ILE A 68 28.99 14.41 5.64
CA ILE A 68 27.56 14.24 5.38
C ILE A 68 26.78 14.07 6.68
N ASP A 69 27.30 13.33 7.65
CA ASP A 69 26.76 13.20 9.01
C ASP A 69 26.64 14.57 9.69
N LYS A 70 27.70 15.39 9.67
CA LYS A 70 27.68 16.74 10.26
C LYS A 70 26.84 17.74 9.49
N VAL A 71 26.54 17.51 8.22
CA VAL A 71 25.61 18.31 7.41
C VAL A 71 24.16 17.88 7.68
N LEU A 72 23.91 16.59 7.87
CA LEU A 72 22.62 16.04 8.26
C LEU A 72 22.24 16.42 9.71
N ASP A 73 23.22 16.55 10.61
CA ASP A 73 23.02 17.02 11.99
C ASP A 73 22.84 18.55 12.11
N ARG A 74 22.80 19.31 11.01
CA ARG A 74 22.58 20.78 11.05
C ARG A 74 21.12 21.20 11.21
N TYR A 75 20.16 20.27 11.28
CA TYR A 75 18.78 20.65 11.51
C TYR A 75 18.60 21.18 12.93
N SER A 76 17.95 22.34 13.06
CA SER A 76 17.58 22.85 14.38
C SER A 76 16.58 21.90 15.05
N ASP A 77 16.61 21.83 16.38
CA ASP A 77 15.62 21.09 17.16
C ASP A 77 14.17 21.49 16.79
N GLU A 78 13.97 22.76 16.46
CA GLU A 78 12.71 23.29 15.96
C GLU A 78 12.30 22.66 14.62
N THR A 79 13.24 22.52 13.68
CA THR A 79 12.97 21.86 12.38
C THR A 79 12.60 20.39 12.58
N ILE A 80 13.30 19.70 13.48
CA ILE A 80 13.01 18.30 13.82
C ILE A 80 11.62 18.18 14.45
N ALA A 81 11.30 19.06 15.41
CA ALA A 81 9.99 19.10 16.07
C ALA A 81 8.86 19.38 15.07
N ASN A 82 9.05 20.35 14.17
CA ASN A 82 8.08 20.68 13.13
C ASN A 82 7.86 19.51 12.16
N ASN A 83 8.94 18.85 11.70
CA ASN A 83 8.81 17.68 10.83
C ASN A 83 8.06 16.52 11.51
N ARG A 84 8.32 16.27 12.79
CA ARG A 84 7.59 15.27 13.58
C ARG A 84 6.11 15.63 13.74
N LEU A 85 5.80 16.88 14.06
CA LEU A 85 4.43 17.35 14.21
C LEU A 85 3.64 17.20 12.91
N LYS A 86 4.27 17.53 11.79
CA LYS A 86 3.70 17.38 10.45
C LYS A 86 3.37 15.93 10.12
N LEU A 87 4.34 15.04 10.26
CA LEU A 87 4.14 13.60 10.02
C LEU A 87 3.06 13.02 10.95
N ASN A 88 3.08 13.40 12.23
CA ASN A 88 2.09 12.96 13.20
C ASN A 88 0.67 13.42 12.82
N THR A 89 0.53 14.62 12.26
CA THR A 89 -0.75 15.12 11.75
C THR A 89 -1.28 14.23 10.63
N SER A 90 -0.44 13.88 9.65
CA SER A 90 -0.82 12.95 8.57
C SER A 90 -1.17 11.55 9.09
N ILE A 91 -0.37 11.00 10.02
CA ILE A 91 -0.63 9.70 10.67
C ILE A 91 -2.00 9.71 11.36
N ASN A 92 -2.31 10.76 12.11
CA ASN A 92 -3.59 10.85 12.84
C ASN A 92 -4.79 10.98 11.89
N ALA A 93 -4.67 11.78 10.83
CA ALA A 93 -5.72 11.90 9.84
C ALA A 93 -5.98 10.56 9.12
N ILE A 94 -4.92 9.86 8.68
CA ILE A 94 -5.03 8.53 8.07
C ILE A 94 -5.64 7.52 9.04
N ARG A 95 -5.20 7.52 10.30
CA ARG A 95 -5.72 6.62 11.34
C ARG A 95 -7.23 6.84 11.52
N TRP A 96 -7.66 8.10 11.61
CA TRP A 96 -9.07 8.43 11.78
C TRP A 96 -9.89 7.97 10.56
N LEU A 97 -9.45 8.27 9.35
CA LEU A 97 -10.15 7.87 8.12
C LEU A 97 -10.24 6.35 7.99
N ALA A 98 -9.14 5.63 8.27
CA ALA A 98 -9.11 4.17 8.25
C ALA A 98 -10.10 3.59 9.26
N PHE A 99 -10.10 4.12 10.49
CA PHE A 99 -10.95 3.64 11.57
C PHE A 99 -12.44 3.90 11.30
N GLN A 100 -12.77 5.01 10.66
CA GLN A 100 -14.14 5.35 10.26
C GLN A 100 -14.55 4.73 8.91
N THR A 101 -13.67 3.98 8.26
CA THR A 101 -13.90 3.42 6.91
C THR A 101 -14.23 4.51 5.87
N CYS A 102 -13.70 5.72 6.04
CA CYS A 102 -13.91 6.83 5.12
C CYS A 102 -12.94 6.74 3.94
N ALA A 103 -13.44 7.07 2.75
CA ALA A 103 -12.56 7.23 1.58
C ALA A 103 -11.52 8.32 1.85
N PHE A 104 -10.27 8.06 1.50
CA PHE A 104 -9.16 9.01 1.70
C PHE A 104 -9.15 10.06 0.61
N ARG A 105 -9.53 9.63 -0.60
CA ARG A 105 -9.48 10.37 -1.86
C ARG A 105 -10.87 10.42 -2.49
N GLY A 106 -11.04 11.38 -3.38
CA GLY A 106 -12.21 11.57 -4.23
C GLY A 106 -11.75 11.94 -5.64
N ASP A 107 -12.58 12.65 -6.40
CA ASP A 107 -12.32 12.85 -7.83
C ASP A 107 -11.48 14.12 -8.11
N ASP A 108 -11.59 15.17 -7.29
CA ASP A 108 -10.89 16.44 -7.47
C ASP A 108 -10.06 16.80 -6.22
N GLU A 109 -8.77 17.10 -6.41
CA GLU A 109 -7.78 17.44 -5.35
C GLU A 109 -7.21 18.85 -5.56
N SER A 110 -7.70 19.56 -6.58
CA SER A 110 -7.21 20.86 -7.03
C SER A 110 -7.37 21.93 -5.94
N PRO A 111 -6.46 22.91 -5.85
CA PRO A 111 -6.58 24.02 -4.89
C PRO A 111 -7.91 24.78 -4.99
N GLU A 112 -8.50 24.84 -6.19
CA GLU A 112 -9.73 25.57 -6.49
C GLU A 112 -11.00 24.81 -6.07
N SER A 113 -10.87 23.53 -5.69
CA SER A 113 -11.99 22.71 -5.27
C SER A 113 -12.56 23.18 -3.92
N LEU A 114 -13.89 23.32 -3.85
CA LEU A 114 -14.60 23.63 -2.60
C LEU A 114 -14.45 22.52 -1.54
N ASN A 115 -14.14 21.29 -1.96
CA ASN A 115 -13.90 20.16 -1.08
C ASN A 115 -12.77 19.30 -1.67
N ARG A 116 -11.55 19.46 -1.14
CA ARG A 116 -10.32 18.80 -1.63
C ARG A 116 -10.17 17.37 -1.10
N ARG A 117 -11.28 16.69 -0.81
CA ARG A 117 -11.38 15.30 -0.31
C ARG A 117 -11.10 15.17 1.18
N ASN A 118 -11.57 14.05 1.75
CA ASN A 118 -11.58 13.83 3.19
C ASN A 118 -10.20 13.94 3.87
N PHE A 119 -9.12 13.46 3.23
CA PHE A 119 -7.79 13.59 3.85
C PHE A 119 -7.33 15.04 3.95
N ILE A 120 -7.39 15.81 2.87
CA ILE A 120 -6.93 17.21 2.87
C ILE A 120 -7.87 18.05 3.76
N GLU A 121 -9.18 17.86 3.67
CA GLU A 121 -10.14 18.58 4.51
C GLU A 121 -9.95 18.25 6.00
N LEU A 122 -9.59 17.00 6.35
CA LEU A 122 -9.27 16.65 7.73
C LEU A 122 -7.96 17.31 8.19
N ILE A 123 -6.93 17.40 7.33
CA ILE A 123 -5.71 18.14 7.66
C ILE A 123 -6.02 19.64 7.86
N LYS A 124 -6.86 20.25 7.02
CA LYS A 124 -7.32 21.64 7.19
C LYS A 124 -8.05 21.82 8.51
N LEU A 125 -8.92 20.89 8.90
CA LEU A 125 -9.61 20.93 10.19
C LEU A 125 -8.60 20.87 11.35
N LEU A 126 -7.61 19.97 11.29
CA LEU A 126 -6.57 19.87 12.30
C LEU A 126 -5.69 21.12 12.37
N ALA A 127 -5.39 21.73 11.22
CA ALA A 127 -4.69 23.01 11.13
C ALA A 127 -5.51 24.15 11.75
N PHE A 128 -6.80 24.23 11.44
CA PHE A 128 -7.71 25.23 12.02
C PHE A 128 -7.76 25.14 13.55
N CYS A 129 -7.74 23.93 14.10
CA CYS A 129 -7.74 23.72 15.55
C CYS A 129 -6.38 23.96 16.22
N ASN A 130 -5.28 24.03 15.47
CA ASN A 130 -3.93 24.14 16.04
C ASN A 130 -3.00 24.98 15.16
N GLN A 131 -2.68 26.19 15.64
CA GLN A 131 -1.84 27.14 14.91
C GLN A 131 -0.44 26.59 14.59
N ASN A 132 0.15 25.77 15.46
CA ASN A 132 1.46 25.17 15.22
C ASN A 132 1.42 24.18 14.06
N VAL A 133 0.30 23.44 13.92
CA VAL A 133 0.07 22.55 12.78
C VAL A 133 -0.20 23.38 11.52
N ASN A 134 -1.02 24.42 11.63
CA ASN A 134 -1.34 25.31 10.51
C ASN A 134 -0.08 25.87 9.85
N ASN A 135 0.87 26.34 10.65
CA ASN A 135 2.11 26.96 10.16
C ASN A 135 3.05 26.00 9.40
N ILE A 136 2.79 24.69 9.38
CA ILE A 136 3.72 23.70 8.85
C ILE A 136 3.12 22.69 7.86
N VAL A 137 1.79 22.63 7.69
CA VAL A 137 1.10 21.68 6.79
C VAL A 137 0.64 22.35 5.49
N LEU A 138 0.28 21.53 4.49
CA LEU A 138 -0.31 21.98 3.21
C LEU A 138 0.54 23.06 2.51
N GLU A 139 -0.04 24.23 2.23
CA GLU A 139 0.62 25.34 1.55
C GLU A 139 1.82 25.89 2.33
N ASN A 140 1.86 25.71 3.65
CA ASN A 140 2.96 26.13 4.52
C ASN A 140 4.10 25.09 4.59
N ALA A 141 3.97 23.94 3.93
CA ALA A 141 5.02 22.93 3.85
C ALA A 141 5.81 23.04 2.54
N HIS A 142 7.14 22.93 2.62
CA HIS A 142 8.02 22.93 1.45
C HIS A 142 7.84 21.67 0.58
N GLY A 143 7.25 21.82 -0.60
CA GLY A 143 7.23 20.82 -1.68
C GLY A 143 6.87 19.41 -1.21
N ASN A 144 7.81 18.46 -1.37
CA ASN A 144 7.62 17.04 -1.05
C ASN A 144 7.41 16.76 0.45
N ALA A 145 7.70 17.72 1.34
CA ALA A 145 7.45 17.58 2.78
C ALA A 145 5.98 17.84 3.16
N GLN A 146 5.06 17.86 2.21
CA GLN A 146 3.62 17.98 2.48
C GLN A 146 2.99 16.69 3.01
N TYR A 147 3.56 15.52 2.70
CA TYR A 147 3.02 14.20 3.08
C TYR A 147 1.56 13.94 2.62
N ILE A 148 1.10 14.62 1.57
CA ILE A 148 -0.27 14.50 1.04
C ILE A 148 -0.40 13.51 -0.14
N SER A 149 0.71 12.96 -0.62
CA SER A 149 0.72 12.09 -1.80
C SER A 149 0.09 10.72 -1.54
N SER A 150 -0.33 10.04 -2.61
CA SER A 150 -0.92 8.69 -2.54
C SER A 150 0.07 7.67 -2.01
N GLY A 151 1.33 7.79 -2.44
CA GLY A 151 2.42 6.94 -1.96
C GLY A 151 2.55 7.02 -0.45
N VAL A 152 2.66 8.24 0.09
CA VAL A 152 2.81 8.44 1.54
C VAL A 152 1.60 7.91 2.32
N GLN A 153 0.38 8.17 1.83
CA GLN A 153 -0.84 7.64 2.47
C GLN A 153 -0.82 6.10 2.52
N LYS A 154 -0.44 5.45 1.42
CA LYS A 154 -0.33 3.99 1.32
C LYS A 154 0.79 3.44 2.20
N ASP A 155 1.93 4.11 2.28
CA ASP A 155 3.06 3.70 3.12
C ASP A 155 2.68 3.72 4.60
N ILE A 156 2.00 4.77 5.05
CA ILE A 156 1.50 4.87 6.43
C ILE A 156 0.44 3.79 6.70
N LEU A 157 -0.50 3.57 5.78
CA LEU A 157 -1.48 2.48 5.90
C LEU A 157 -0.81 1.11 5.98
N HIS A 158 0.23 0.86 5.18
CA HIS A 158 0.98 -0.39 5.22
C HIS A 158 1.66 -0.60 6.57
N ILE A 159 2.20 0.46 7.17
CA ILE A 159 2.74 0.42 8.54
C ILE A 159 1.64 0.06 9.55
N PHE A 160 0.44 0.64 9.42
CA PHE A 160 -0.69 0.28 10.29
C PHE A 160 -1.08 -1.19 10.12
N VAL A 161 -1.20 -1.68 8.88
CA VAL A 161 -1.51 -3.10 8.60
C VAL A 161 -0.48 -4.01 9.26
N LYS A 162 0.81 -3.71 9.12
CA LYS A 162 1.88 -4.48 9.78
C LYS A 162 1.72 -4.50 11.30
N LYS A 163 1.45 -3.34 11.91
CA LYS A 163 1.26 -3.24 13.38
C LYS A 163 0.03 -4.01 13.85
N VAL A 164 -1.11 -3.85 13.16
CA VAL A 164 -2.35 -4.57 13.49
C VAL A 164 -2.15 -6.08 13.40
N ARG A 165 -1.50 -6.58 12.34
CA ARG A 165 -1.19 -8.01 12.19
C ARG A 165 -0.25 -8.52 13.27
N ALA A 166 0.77 -7.74 13.64
CA ALA A 166 1.67 -8.08 14.73
C ALA A 166 0.91 -8.17 16.06
N THR A 167 0.04 -7.21 16.36
CA THR A 167 -0.82 -7.25 17.56
C THR A 167 -1.76 -8.45 17.55
N ILE A 168 -2.41 -8.77 16.43
CA ILE A 168 -3.25 -9.99 16.33
C ILE A 168 -2.41 -11.24 16.58
N ARG A 169 -1.19 -11.32 16.02
CA ARG A 169 -0.29 -12.45 16.25
C ARG A 169 0.13 -12.57 17.72
N GLU A 170 0.40 -11.45 18.39
CA GLU A 170 0.70 -11.40 19.83
C GLU A 170 -0.52 -11.81 20.66
N GLU A 171 -1.73 -11.36 20.31
CA GLU A 171 -2.99 -11.76 20.96
C GLU A 171 -3.21 -13.28 20.88
N ILE A 172 -2.89 -13.90 19.74
CA ILE A 172 -3.00 -15.36 19.56
C ILE A 172 -1.91 -16.09 20.36
N GLY A 173 -0.66 -15.61 20.35
CA GLY A 173 0.46 -16.33 20.98
C GLY A 173 0.61 -17.74 20.41
N ASP A 174 0.78 -18.74 21.28
CA ASP A 174 0.81 -20.16 20.88
C ASP A 174 -0.55 -20.86 21.06
N SER A 175 -1.61 -20.06 21.25
CA SER A 175 -2.96 -20.55 21.43
C SER A 175 -3.48 -21.21 20.16
N LYS A 176 -4.47 -22.09 20.35
CA LYS A 176 -5.16 -22.72 19.23
C LYS A 176 -6.11 -21.71 18.56
N PHE A 177 -6.22 -21.82 17.25
CA PHE A 177 -7.07 -20.92 16.45
C PHE A 177 -7.81 -21.68 15.35
N CYS A 178 -8.80 -21.02 14.77
CA CYS A 178 -9.55 -21.49 13.61
C CYS A 178 -9.39 -20.47 12.48
N ILE A 179 -9.49 -20.94 11.24
CA ILE A 179 -9.56 -20.07 10.07
C ILE A 179 -10.98 -20.06 9.52
N ILE A 180 -11.44 -18.87 9.15
CA ILE A 180 -12.69 -18.66 8.41
C ILE A 180 -12.27 -18.01 7.09
N ILE A 181 -12.61 -18.66 5.99
CA ILE A 181 -12.20 -18.24 4.64
C ILE A 181 -13.45 -18.05 3.80
N ASP A 182 -13.48 -16.95 3.09
CA ASP A 182 -14.50 -16.64 2.11
C ASP A 182 -13.85 -16.16 0.81
N GLU A 183 -14.51 -16.42 -0.32
CA GLU A 183 -14.04 -16.04 -1.64
C GLU A 183 -15.06 -15.10 -2.30
N ALA A 184 -14.58 -13.98 -2.82
CA ALA A 184 -15.42 -13.08 -3.60
C ALA A 184 -14.67 -12.51 -4.79
N ARG A 185 -15.42 -12.36 -5.88
CA ARG A 185 -14.96 -11.68 -7.08
C ARG A 185 -15.14 -10.17 -6.97
N ASP A 186 -14.05 -9.43 -7.19
CA ASP A 186 -14.05 -7.96 -7.20
C ASP A 186 -14.57 -7.38 -8.53
N GLU A 187 -14.73 -6.05 -8.59
CA GLU A 187 -15.21 -5.33 -9.79
C GLU A 187 -14.28 -5.48 -11.00
N SER A 188 -12.99 -5.71 -10.74
CA SER A 188 -11.99 -6.00 -11.77
C SER A 188 -12.00 -7.48 -12.19
N LYS A 189 -13.03 -8.23 -11.77
CA LYS A 189 -13.24 -9.64 -12.08
C LYS A 189 -12.19 -10.58 -11.51
N ARG A 190 -11.44 -10.14 -10.49
CA ARG A 190 -10.41 -10.93 -9.84
C ARG A 190 -10.97 -11.59 -8.59
N GLU A 191 -10.59 -12.84 -8.37
CA GLU A 191 -10.97 -13.55 -7.14
C GLU A 191 -10.09 -13.07 -5.98
N GLN A 192 -10.73 -12.80 -4.86
CA GLN A 192 -10.13 -12.37 -3.60
C GLN A 192 -10.55 -13.32 -2.49
N MET A 193 -9.60 -13.73 -1.67
CA MET A 193 -9.79 -14.63 -0.54
C MET A 193 -9.59 -13.87 0.76
N TYR A 194 -10.63 -13.84 1.59
CA TYR A 194 -10.61 -13.21 2.91
C TYR A 194 -10.12 -14.23 3.93
N VAL A 195 -9.16 -13.83 4.77
CA VAL A 195 -8.65 -14.65 5.87
C VAL A 195 -9.06 -14.02 7.18
N ILE A 196 -9.91 -14.72 7.93
CA ILE A 196 -10.32 -14.34 9.29
C ILE A 196 -9.80 -15.40 10.26
N LEU A 197 -9.17 -14.95 11.34
CA LEU A 197 -8.71 -15.80 12.43
C LEU A 197 -9.70 -15.72 13.58
N ARG A 198 -10.12 -16.88 14.08
CA ARG A 198 -10.96 -17.00 15.28
C ARG A 198 -10.20 -17.72 16.37
N PHE A 199 -10.08 -17.12 17.54
CA PHE A 199 -9.32 -17.67 18.66
C PHE A 199 -9.91 -17.23 19.99
N VAL A 200 -9.39 -17.79 21.09
CA VAL A 200 -9.73 -17.38 22.44
C VAL A 200 -8.58 -16.52 22.97
N ASP A 201 -8.88 -15.31 23.41
CA ASP A 201 -7.88 -14.41 23.97
C ASP A 201 -7.50 -14.77 25.42
N LYS A 202 -6.55 -14.04 25.99
CA LYS A 202 -6.12 -14.18 27.39
C LYS A 202 -7.22 -13.94 28.42
N HIS A 203 -8.34 -13.33 28.04
CA HIS A 203 -9.51 -13.09 28.88
C HIS A 203 -10.57 -14.18 28.72
N SER A 204 -10.25 -15.26 28.00
CA SER A 204 -11.18 -16.35 27.68
C SER A 204 -12.37 -15.90 26.82
N CYS A 205 -12.21 -14.81 26.07
CA CYS A 205 -13.21 -14.31 25.14
C CYS A 205 -12.90 -14.78 23.73
N VAL A 206 -13.93 -15.17 22.99
CA VAL A 206 -13.79 -15.47 21.56
C VAL A 206 -13.56 -14.17 20.80
N GLN A 207 -12.46 -14.12 20.05
CA GLN A 207 -12.13 -13.03 19.16
C GLN A 207 -12.18 -13.51 17.71
N GLU A 208 -12.68 -12.65 16.83
CA GLU A 208 -12.61 -12.82 15.38
C GLU A 208 -11.89 -11.60 14.80
N ARG A 209 -10.80 -11.86 14.08
CA ARG A 209 -9.94 -10.82 13.52
C ARG A 209 -9.76 -11.04 12.03
N PHE A 210 -10.19 -10.06 11.23
CA PHE A 210 -9.77 -10.00 9.84
C PHE A 210 -8.25 -9.87 9.77
N PHE A 211 -7.62 -10.73 8.97
CA PHE A 211 -6.17 -10.90 8.97
C PHE A 211 -5.55 -10.51 7.63
N ASP A 212 -6.07 -11.05 6.52
CA ASP A 212 -5.55 -10.77 5.19
C ASP A 212 -6.62 -10.81 4.09
N LEU A 213 -6.36 -10.09 3.00
CA LEU A 213 -7.10 -10.16 1.75
C LEU A 213 -6.12 -10.55 0.65
N ILE A 214 -6.26 -11.77 0.16
CA ILE A 214 -5.29 -12.35 -0.78
C ILE A 214 -5.94 -12.43 -2.14
N HIS A 215 -5.29 -11.87 -3.15
CA HIS A 215 -5.69 -12.13 -4.51
C HIS A 215 -5.26 -13.55 -4.89
N VAL A 216 -6.22 -14.36 -5.34
CA VAL A 216 -5.96 -15.72 -5.83
C VAL A 216 -6.25 -15.77 -7.33
N SER A 217 -5.29 -16.29 -8.11
CA SER A 217 -5.49 -16.43 -9.56
C SER A 217 -6.43 -17.59 -9.91
N TYR A 218 -6.48 -18.61 -9.04
CA TYR A 218 -7.31 -19.80 -9.21
C TYR A 218 -7.91 -20.20 -7.87
N THR A 219 -9.18 -20.62 -7.90
CA THR A 219 -9.95 -21.06 -6.74
C THR A 219 -9.85 -22.57 -6.51
N CYS A 220 -8.83 -23.23 -7.06
CA CYS A 220 -8.61 -24.65 -6.81
C CYS A 220 -8.00 -24.87 -5.42
N SER A 221 -8.40 -25.94 -4.76
CA SER A 221 -8.09 -26.22 -3.35
C SER A 221 -6.59 -26.16 -3.02
N LEU A 222 -5.73 -26.59 -3.94
CA LEU A 222 -4.28 -26.59 -3.76
C LEU A 222 -3.70 -25.17 -3.74
N THR A 223 -4.17 -24.30 -4.64
CA THR A 223 -3.76 -22.88 -4.67
C THR A 223 -4.20 -22.20 -3.39
N LEU A 224 -5.46 -22.39 -2.98
CA LEU A 224 -6.00 -21.83 -1.73
C LEU A 224 -5.19 -22.29 -0.51
N LYS A 225 -4.89 -23.60 -0.40
CA LYS A 225 -4.05 -24.14 0.67
C LYS A 225 -2.69 -23.47 0.70
N THR A 226 -2.05 -23.33 -0.46
CA THR A 226 -0.70 -22.77 -0.57
C THR A 226 -0.67 -21.32 -0.12
N GLU A 227 -1.64 -20.52 -0.56
CA GLU A 227 -1.75 -19.11 -0.18
C GLU A 227 -2.06 -18.93 1.31
N ILE A 228 -3.00 -19.71 1.86
CA ILE A 228 -3.31 -19.69 3.30
C ILE A 228 -2.06 -20.09 4.11
N SER A 229 -1.38 -21.18 3.72
CA SER A 229 -0.18 -21.66 4.41
C SER A 229 0.97 -20.64 4.35
N SER A 230 1.10 -19.94 3.22
CA SER A 230 2.07 -18.84 3.03
C SER A 230 1.79 -17.69 3.99
N VAL A 231 0.53 -17.28 4.14
CA VAL A 231 0.14 -16.23 5.08
C VAL A 231 0.34 -16.64 6.53
N LEU A 232 -0.09 -17.85 6.91
CA LEU A 232 0.13 -18.36 8.27
C LEU A 232 1.63 -18.43 8.61
N SER A 233 2.43 -19.01 7.72
CA SER A 233 3.89 -19.14 7.91
C SER A 233 4.59 -17.78 8.00
N ARG A 234 4.25 -16.83 7.11
CA ARG A 234 4.83 -15.47 7.10
C ARG A 234 4.62 -14.73 8.42
N HIS A 235 3.54 -15.06 9.12
CA HIS A 235 3.18 -14.45 10.40
C HIS A 235 3.42 -15.38 11.60
N ASN A 236 4.22 -16.44 11.43
CA ASN A 236 4.58 -17.40 12.48
C ASN A 236 3.36 -18.03 13.17
N LEU A 237 2.28 -18.28 12.42
CA LEU A 237 1.12 -19.03 12.89
C LEU A 237 1.27 -20.48 12.46
N ASP A 238 1.48 -21.37 13.43
CA ASP A 238 1.68 -22.78 13.16
C ASP A 238 0.36 -23.46 12.75
N VAL A 239 0.36 -24.16 11.61
CA VAL A 239 -0.77 -24.95 11.13
C VAL A 239 -1.13 -26.07 12.12
N GLN A 240 -0.18 -26.57 12.92
CA GLN A 240 -0.44 -27.56 13.97
C GLN A 240 -1.30 -27.01 15.12
N ASN A 241 -1.41 -25.69 15.24
CA ASN A 241 -2.30 -25.02 16.20
C ASN A 241 -3.71 -24.80 15.65
N LEU A 242 -3.97 -25.15 14.39
CA LEU A 242 -5.29 -25.05 13.78
C LEU A 242 -6.27 -26.06 14.42
N ARG A 243 -7.49 -25.62 14.73
CA ARG A 243 -8.55 -26.45 15.32
C ARG A 243 -9.88 -26.37 14.59
N GLY A 244 -10.04 -25.42 13.69
CA GLY A 244 -11.27 -25.28 12.92
C GLY A 244 -11.05 -24.65 11.55
N GLN A 245 -11.89 -25.05 10.62
CA GLN A 245 -11.89 -24.65 9.22
C GLN A 245 -13.31 -24.26 8.81
N GLY A 246 -13.60 -22.96 8.67
CA GLY A 246 -14.92 -22.44 8.33
C GLY A 246 -14.97 -21.94 6.89
N TYR A 247 -15.54 -22.72 5.97
CA TYR A 247 -15.64 -22.40 4.54
C TYR A 247 -17.06 -22.64 4.00
N ASP A 248 -17.31 -22.23 2.76
CA ASP A 248 -18.52 -22.59 2.02
C ASP A 248 -18.57 -24.07 1.62
N GLY A 249 -19.68 -24.47 1.01
CA GLY A 249 -19.94 -25.83 0.58
C GLY A 249 -19.44 -26.17 -0.83
N ALA A 250 -18.62 -25.33 -1.46
CA ALA A 250 -18.12 -25.57 -2.81
C ALA A 250 -17.23 -26.81 -2.84
N SER A 251 -17.17 -27.51 -3.98
CA SER A 251 -16.38 -28.75 -4.12
C SER A 251 -14.90 -28.56 -3.80
N ASN A 252 -14.34 -27.40 -4.17
CA ASN A 252 -12.95 -27.06 -3.88
C ASN A 252 -12.72 -26.79 -2.38
N MET A 253 -13.75 -26.42 -1.62
CA MET A 253 -13.67 -26.20 -0.18
C MET A 253 -13.96 -27.48 0.60
N ARG A 254 -15.16 -28.05 0.39
CA ARG A 254 -15.69 -29.20 1.14
C ARG A 254 -15.32 -30.57 0.58
N GLY A 255 -14.60 -30.66 -0.53
CA GLY A 255 -14.26 -31.96 -1.14
C GLY A 255 -13.57 -32.90 -0.14
N GLU A 256 -14.02 -34.15 -0.07
CA GLU A 256 -13.53 -35.15 0.91
C GLU A 256 -12.08 -35.58 0.66
N TRP A 257 -11.65 -35.59 -0.61
CA TRP A 257 -10.33 -36.12 -1.01
C TRP A 257 -9.35 -35.02 -1.39
N ASN A 258 -9.85 -34.06 -2.17
CA ASN A 258 -9.09 -32.98 -2.80
C ASN A 258 -9.64 -31.59 -2.46
N GLY A 259 -10.61 -31.48 -1.55
CA GLY A 259 -11.08 -30.19 -1.07
C GLY A 259 -10.11 -29.58 -0.07
N LEU A 260 -10.21 -28.27 0.14
CA LEU A 260 -9.39 -27.51 1.07
C LEU A 260 -9.44 -28.12 2.47
N GLN A 261 -10.63 -28.54 2.92
CA GLN A 261 -10.78 -29.21 4.21
C GLN A 261 -9.91 -30.46 4.35
N ALA A 262 -9.90 -31.31 3.33
CA ALA A 262 -9.18 -32.58 3.32
C ALA A 262 -7.68 -32.34 3.29
N LEU A 263 -7.26 -31.31 2.54
CA LEU A 263 -5.86 -30.95 2.44
C LEU A 263 -5.29 -30.43 3.76
N PHE A 264 -6.04 -29.63 4.53
CA PHE A 264 -5.61 -29.19 5.86
C PHE A 264 -5.74 -30.30 6.90
N LEU A 265 -6.73 -31.19 6.80
CA LEU A 265 -6.84 -32.35 7.69
C LEU A 265 -5.65 -33.30 7.58
N LYS A 266 -5.05 -33.43 6.38
CA LYS A 266 -3.80 -34.19 6.18
C LYS A 266 -2.63 -33.61 6.98
N ASP A 267 -2.57 -32.29 7.11
CA ASP A 267 -1.47 -31.60 7.82
C ASP A 267 -1.77 -31.45 9.31
N CYS A 268 -3.03 -31.23 9.67
CA CYS A 268 -3.52 -31.05 11.05
C CYS A 268 -4.85 -31.81 11.22
N PRO A 269 -4.82 -33.05 11.73
CA PRO A 269 -6.02 -33.89 11.89
C PRO A 269 -7.07 -33.31 12.84
N PHE A 270 -6.69 -32.34 13.67
CA PHE A 270 -7.57 -31.69 14.65
C PHE A 270 -8.34 -30.49 14.08
N ALA A 271 -8.11 -30.11 12.83
CA ALA A 271 -8.72 -28.95 12.21
C ALA A 271 -10.13 -29.28 11.68
N CYS A 272 -11.14 -29.26 12.55
CA CYS A 272 -12.50 -29.64 12.19
C CYS A 272 -13.13 -28.70 11.17
N TYR A 273 -13.68 -29.24 10.09
CA TYR A 273 -14.42 -28.48 9.10
C TYR A 273 -15.85 -28.15 9.55
N ILE A 274 -16.24 -26.90 9.35
CA ILE A 274 -17.57 -26.37 9.60
C ILE A 274 -18.06 -25.70 8.32
N HIS A 275 -19.13 -26.24 7.75
CA HIS A 275 -19.80 -25.63 6.60
C HIS A 275 -20.52 -24.35 7.02
N CYS A 276 -20.25 -23.25 6.31
CA CYS A 276 -20.86 -21.94 6.51
C CYS A 276 -22.39 -22.03 6.69
N LEU A 277 -22.88 -21.67 7.87
CA LEU A 277 -24.29 -21.74 8.21
C LEU A 277 -25.15 -20.78 7.37
N ALA A 278 -24.62 -19.60 7.04
CA ALA A 278 -25.32 -18.65 6.17
C ALA A 278 -25.55 -19.24 4.77
N HIS A 279 -24.50 -19.84 4.19
CA HIS A 279 -24.59 -20.51 2.90
C HIS A 279 -25.56 -21.72 2.96
N ARG A 280 -25.50 -22.52 4.03
CA ARG A 280 -26.46 -23.63 4.24
C ARG A 280 -27.91 -23.16 4.33
N LEU A 281 -28.16 -22.09 5.07
CA LEU A 281 -29.50 -21.51 5.21
C LEU A 281 -29.99 -20.99 3.85
N GLN A 282 -29.14 -20.27 3.12
CA GLN A 282 -29.46 -19.78 1.79
C GLN A 282 -29.83 -20.93 0.84
N LEU A 283 -29.04 -22.00 0.80
CA LEU A 283 -29.35 -23.18 -0.01
C LEU A 283 -30.69 -23.81 0.37
N ALA A 284 -30.98 -23.95 1.67
CA ALA A 284 -32.24 -24.50 2.15
C ALA A 284 -33.44 -23.62 1.76
N LEU A 285 -33.30 -22.29 1.87
CA LEU A 285 -34.33 -21.33 1.46
C LEU A 285 -34.58 -21.37 -0.05
N VAL A 286 -33.53 -21.42 -0.86
CA VAL A 286 -33.63 -21.54 -2.33
C VAL A 286 -34.34 -22.84 -2.70
N SER A 287 -33.97 -23.96 -2.08
CA SER A 287 -34.64 -25.25 -2.31
C SER A 287 -36.12 -25.19 -1.92
N ALA A 288 -36.46 -24.69 -0.73
CA ALA A 288 -37.85 -24.58 -0.30
C ALA A 288 -38.67 -23.63 -1.20
N ALA A 289 -38.08 -22.53 -1.66
CA ALA A 289 -38.72 -21.60 -2.58
C ALA A 289 -39.02 -22.22 -3.95
N LYS A 290 -38.14 -23.12 -4.43
CA LYS A 290 -38.34 -23.86 -5.69
C LYS A 290 -39.51 -24.84 -5.63
N GLU A 291 -39.82 -25.39 -4.45
CA GLU A 291 -40.99 -26.27 -4.26
C GLU A 291 -42.33 -25.51 -4.28
N VAL A 292 -42.34 -24.21 -4.01
CA VAL A 292 -43.54 -23.38 -4.11
C VAL A 292 -43.69 -22.84 -5.53
N CYS A 293 -44.55 -23.48 -6.33
CA CYS A 293 -44.73 -23.18 -7.77
C CYS A 293 -44.81 -21.68 -8.10
N TYR A 294 -45.64 -20.90 -7.38
CA TYR A 294 -45.77 -19.47 -7.61
C TYR A 294 -44.48 -18.67 -7.36
N VAL A 295 -43.76 -19.02 -6.29
CA VAL A 295 -42.49 -18.37 -5.92
C VAL A 295 -41.40 -18.74 -6.93
N HIS A 296 -41.31 -20.02 -7.29
CA HIS A 296 -40.40 -20.49 -8.32
C HIS A 296 -40.65 -19.79 -9.68
N GLN A 297 -41.92 -19.69 -10.10
CA GLN A 297 -42.28 -18.99 -11.34
C GLN A 297 -41.91 -17.50 -11.30
N PHE A 298 -42.12 -16.83 -10.16
CA PHE A 298 -41.75 -15.43 -9.98
C PHE A 298 -40.24 -15.24 -10.17
N PHE A 299 -39.41 -15.99 -9.43
CA PHE A 299 -37.95 -15.88 -9.54
C PHE A 299 -37.42 -16.32 -10.91
N SER A 300 -38.00 -17.34 -11.53
CA SER A 300 -37.65 -17.76 -12.89
C SER A 300 -37.89 -16.64 -13.92
N LYS A 301 -39.04 -15.93 -13.83
CA LYS A 301 -39.33 -14.78 -14.70
C LYS A 301 -38.37 -13.62 -14.44
N LEU A 302 -38.07 -13.33 -13.16
CA LEU A 302 -37.11 -12.30 -12.78
C LEU A 302 -35.72 -12.58 -13.39
N THR A 303 -35.24 -13.82 -13.25
CA THR A 303 -33.95 -14.25 -13.80
C THR A 303 -33.92 -14.15 -15.33
N LEU A 304 -35.01 -14.50 -16.02
CA LEU A 304 -35.11 -14.31 -17.47
C LEU A 304 -35.00 -12.84 -17.87
N ILE A 305 -35.70 -11.94 -17.18
CA ILE A 305 -35.62 -10.48 -17.44
C ILE A 305 -34.19 -9.99 -17.27
N VAL A 306 -33.54 -10.36 -16.15
CA VAL A 306 -32.15 -9.97 -15.88
C VAL A 306 -31.23 -10.52 -16.97
N ASN A 307 -31.32 -11.80 -17.31
CA ASN A 307 -30.48 -12.44 -18.33
C ASN A 307 -30.67 -11.82 -19.72
N VAL A 308 -31.90 -11.48 -20.12
CA VAL A 308 -32.15 -10.79 -21.39
C VAL A 308 -31.34 -9.50 -21.45
N VAL A 309 -31.31 -8.71 -20.38
CA VAL A 309 -30.57 -7.45 -20.34
C VAL A 309 -29.06 -7.67 -20.22
N THR A 310 -28.61 -8.54 -19.32
CA THR A 310 -27.18 -8.68 -18.95
C THR A 310 -26.36 -9.44 -19.99
N VAL A 311 -26.95 -10.37 -20.75
CA VAL A 311 -26.23 -11.16 -21.77
C VAL A 311 -25.90 -10.35 -23.02
N SER A 312 -26.57 -9.22 -23.26
CA SER A 312 -26.30 -8.36 -24.41
C SER A 312 -25.69 -7.03 -23.98
N PRO A 313 -24.42 -6.75 -24.35
CA PRO A 313 -23.80 -5.45 -24.09
C PRO A 313 -24.65 -4.29 -24.62
N LYS A 314 -25.26 -4.45 -25.81
CA LYS A 314 -26.16 -3.47 -26.41
C LYS A 314 -27.39 -3.19 -25.55
N ARG A 315 -28.05 -4.22 -25.02
CA ARG A 315 -29.24 -4.03 -24.15
C ARG A 315 -28.85 -3.47 -22.78
N HIS A 316 -27.68 -3.84 -22.27
CA HIS A 316 -27.12 -3.25 -21.07
C HIS A 316 -26.86 -1.74 -21.26
N ASP A 317 -26.28 -1.34 -22.39
CA ASP A 317 -26.05 0.07 -22.72
C ASP A 317 -27.38 0.83 -22.90
N GLN A 318 -28.35 0.23 -23.59
CA GLN A 318 -29.68 0.82 -23.73
C GLN A 318 -30.37 1.03 -22.37
N LEU A 319 -30.23 0.08 -21.43
CA LEU A 319 -30.75 0.24 -20.08
C LEU A 319 -30.06 1.41 -19.36
N ARG A 320 -28.73 1.52 -19.45
CA ARG A 320 -27.98 2.63 -18.85
C ARG A 320 -28.42 3.98 -19.39
N VAL A 321 -28.63 4.08 -20.72
CA VAL A 321 -29.15 5.30 -21.35
C VAL A 321 -30.56 5.62 -20.88
N ALA A 322 -31.45 4.63 -20.81
CA ALA A 322 -32.82 4.82 -20.32
C ALA A 322 -32.84 5.27 -18.84
N GLN A 323 -31.98 4.68 -18.00
CA GLN A 323 -31.81 5.10 -16.61
C GLN A 323 -31.31 6.54 -16.52
N ALA A 324 -30.28 6.91 -17.30
CA ALA A 324 -29.76 8.27 -17.32
C ALA A 324 -30.84 9.29 -17.73
N ASN A 325 -31.64 8.98 -18.76
CA ASN A 325 -32.75 9.83 -19.20
C ASN A 325 -33.83 9.96 -18.12
N ASN A 326 -34.17 8.87 -17.42
CA ASN A 326 -35.14 8.91 -16.34
C ASN A 326 -34.64 9.77 -15.17
N VAL A 327 -33.38 9.61 -14.76
CA VAL A 327 -32.76 10.46 -13.73
C VAL A 327 -32.79 11.93 -14.17
N ALA A 328 -32.44 12.24 -15.41
CA ALA A 328 -32.51 13.61 -15.94
C ALA A 328 -33.94 14.19 -15.88
N ASN A 329 -34.96 13.40 -16.22
CA ASN A 329 -36.36 13.81 -16.13
C ASN A 329 -36.82 14.03 -14.68
N LEU A 330 -36.43 13.14 -13.75
CA LEU A 330 -36.78 13.27 -12.33
C LEU A 330 -36.10 14.49 -11.69
N ILE A 331 -34.89 14.83 -12.11
CA ILE A 331 -34.19 16.06 -11.73
C ILE A 331 -34.95 17.27 -12.29
N ALA A 332 -35.31 17.26 -13.57
CA ALA A 332 -36.03 18.36 -14.21
C ALA A 332 -37.42 18.63 -13.58
N ASN A 333 -38.00 17.62 -12.93
CA ASN A 333 -39.28 17.71 -12.22
C ASN A 333 -39.12 17.94 -10.70
N ASP A 334 -37.92 18.25 -10.21
CA ASP A 334 -37.60 18.45 -8.79
C ASP A 334 -38.00 17.27 -7.86
N GLN A 335 -38.12 16.06 -8.42
CA GLN A 335 -38.52 14.87 -7.66
C GLN A 335 -37.34 14.20 -6.94
N ILE A 336 -36.11 14.46 -7.40
CA ILE A 336 -34.88 13.94 -6.79
C ILE A 336 -33.81 15.02 -6.71
N VAL A 337 -33.05 15.02 -5.61
CA VAL A 337 -31.99 16.00 -5.34
C VAL A 337 -30.67 15.56 -5.98
N ILE A 338 -29.93 16.51 -6.55
CA ILE A 338 -28.58 16.28 -7.07
C ILE A 338 -27.58 16.34 -5.90
N GLY A 339 -26.74 15.32 -5.75
CA GLY A 339 -25.66 15.31 -4.77
C GLY A 339 -24.61 14.25 -5.08
N SER A 340 -23.44 14.36 -4.46
CA SER A 340 -22.35 13.41 -4.69
C SER A 340 -22.75 12.00 -4.24
N ARG A 341 -22.61 11.02 -5.14
CA ARG A 341 -23.08 9.62 -4.97
C ARG A 341 -24.59 9.41 -4.91
N LEU A 342 -25.41 10.43 -5.15
CA LEU A 342 -26.87 10.25 -5.35
C LEU A 342 -27.17 9.91 -6.81
N ASN A 343 -28.22 9.12 -7.03
CA ASN A 343 -28.74 8.76 -8.36
C ASN A 343 -27.74 8.02 -9.27
N GLN A 344 -26.84 7.23 -8.68
CA GLN A 344 -25.88 6.41 -9.45
C GLN A 344 -26.60 5.40 -10.33
N ILE A 345 -26.11 5.23 -11.55
CA ILE A 345 -26.59 4.25 -12.52
C ILE A 345 -26.21 2.85 -12.00
N GLY A 346 -27.18 2.14 -11.43
CA GLY A 346 -26.99 0.79 -10.91
C GLY A 346 -26.93 -0.25 -12.04
N ALA A 347 -26.03 -1.22 -11.91
CA ALA A 347 -26.07 -2.42 -12.73
C ALA A 347 -27.11 -3.43 -12.19
N LEU A 348 -27.84 -4.11 -13.08
CA LEU A 348 -28.63 -5.28 -12.68
C LEU A 348 -27.68 -6.39 -12.22
N GLN A 349 -27.66 -6.67 -10.93
CA GLN A 349 -26.93 -7.81 -10.38
C GLN A 349 -27.70 -9.10 -10.70
N SER A 350 -27.02 -10.11 -11.24
CA SER A 350 -27.63 -11.44 -11.34
C SER A 350 -27.80 -12.01 -9.93
N ALA A 351 -29.01 -12.43 -9.59
CA ALA A 351 -29.19 -13.38 -8.51
C ALA A 351 -28.59 -14.72 -8.98
N GLY A 352 -27.33 -14.96 -8.65
CA GLY A 352 -26.74 -16.29 -8.82
C GLY A 352 -27.40 -17.22 -7.82
N ASP A 353 -27.90 -18.37 -8.28
CA ASP A 353 -28.36 -19.47 -7.42
C ASP A 353 -27.26 -20.01 -6.50
N THR A 354 -26.01 -19.56 -6.72
CA THR A 354 -24.83 -19.80 -5.90
C THR A 354 -23.92 -18.58 -6.01
N ARG A 355 -23.93 -17.74 -4.98
CA ARG A 355 -22.67 -17.36 -4.34
C ARG A 355 -22.58 -18.20 -3.08
#